data_AF-A0A1M5KFP4-F1
#
_entry.id   AF-A0A1M5KFP4-F1
#
_cell.length_a   1.000
_cell.length_b   1.000
_cell.length_c   1.000
_cell.angle_alpha   90.00
_cell.angle_beta   90.00
_cell.angle_gamma   90.00
#
_symmetry.space_group_name_H-M   'P 1'
#
loop_
_entity.id
_entity.type
_entity.pdbx_description
1 polymer ?
#
loop_
_entity_poly.entity_id
_entity_poly.type
_entity_poly.pdbx_seq_one_letter_code
_entity_poly.pdbx_strand_id
1 'polypeptide(L)' 'MEAFDEAQTITALQMTDDCNLTVHTYNEALAKEIYGRMKDYVGLMAFWIMKIEEKQIALFLF' A
#
# COMPACT_ATOMS: atom_id res chain seq x y z
N MET A 1 18.89 5.42 5.42
CA MET A 1 17.68 4.71 5.89
C MET A 1 16.84 4.47 4.65
N GLU A 2 16.76 3.22 4.18
CA GLU A 2 15.95 2.86 3.01
C GLU A 2 14.48 3.20 3.29
N ALA A 3 13.80 3.74 2.27
CA ALA A 3 12.43 4.21 2.42
C ALA A 3 11.43 3.05 2.55
N PHE A 4 11.72 1.90 1.91
CA PHE A 4 10.90 0.69 1.90
C PHE A 4 11.80 -0.54 1.82
N ASP A 5 11.38 -1.64 2.42
CA ASP A 5 12.00 -2.96 2.19
C ASP A 5 11.38 -3.66 0.97
N GLU A 6 12.03 -4.74 0.51
CA GLU A 6 11.61 -5.50 -0.67
C GLU A 6 10.16 -6.03 -0.55
N ALA A 7 9.77 -6.50 0.62
CA ALA A 7 8.42 -7.05 0.83
C ALA A 7 7.35 -5.95 0.74
N GLN A 8 7.65 -4.76 1.28
CA GLN A 8 6.81 -3.58 1.16
C GLN A 8 6.69 -3.10 -0.29
N THR A 9 7.79 -3.13 -1.04
CA THR A 9 7.79 -2.80 -2.47
C THR A 9 6.92 -3.75 -3.27
N ILE A 10 7.04 -5.07 -3.07
CA ILE A 10 6.21 -6.07 -3.75
C ILE A 10 4.73 -5.86 -3.43
N THR A 11 4.40 -5.64 -2.15
CA THR A 11 3.03 -5.41 -1.70
C THR A 11 2.43 -4.14 -2.32
N ALA A 12 3.23 -3.07 -2.45
CA ALA A 12 2.79 -1.82 -3.06
C ALA A 12 2.50 -1.94 -4.57
N LEU A 13 3.32 -2.71 -5.28
CA LEU A 13 3.12 -2.99 -6.71
C LEU A 13 1.82 -3.78 -6.90
N GLN A 14 1.62 -4.85 -6.11
CA GLN A 14 0.40 -5.66 -6.17
C GLN A 14 -0.87 -4.84 -5.85
N MET A 15 -0.80 -3.95 -4.86
CA MET A 15 -1.90 -3.04 -4.53
C MET A 15 -2.25 -2.11 -5.70
N THR A 16 -1.22 -1.58 -6.39
CA THR A 16 -1.41 -0.70 -7.56
C THR A 16 -2.07 -1.44 -8.71
N ASP A 17 -1.64 -2.67 -8.97
CA ASP A 17 -2.23 -3.54 -10.00
C ASP A 17 -3.70 -3.90 -9.67
N ASP A 18 -3.98 -4.27 -8.43
CA ASP A 18 -5.34 -4.58 -7.97
C ASP A 18 -6.28 -3.38 -8.13
N CYS A 19 -5.82 -2.16 -7.78
CA CYS A 19 -6.58 -0.93 -8.01
C CYS A 19 -6.93 -0.75 -9.51
N ASN A 20 -5.97 -0.96 -10.40
CA ASN A 20 -6.18 -0.87 -11.86
C ASN A 20 -7.22 -1.88 -12.37
N LEU A 21 -7.25 -3.08 -11.77
CA LEU A 21 -8.19 -4.14 -12.15
C LEU A 21 -9.64 -3.86 -11.74
N THR A 22 -9.88 -3.05 -10.70
CA THR A 22 -11.23 -2.70 -10.24
C THR A 22 -11.99 -1.74 -11.15
N VAL A 23 -11.32 -1.08 -12.11
CA VAL A 23 -11.89 0.00 -12.93
C VAL A 23 -12.61 -0.50 -14.19
N HIS A 24 -12.26 -1.68 -14.71
CA HIS A 24 -12.60 -2.04 -16.09
C HIS A 24 -13.48 -3.28 -16.28
N THR A 25 -13.65 -4.16 -15.30
CA THR A 25 -14.53 -5.35 -15.43
C THR A 25 -14.97 -5.88 -14.06
N TYR A 26 -16.28 -6.11 -13.87
CA TYR A 26 -16.75 -6.82 -12.69
C TYR A 26 -16.42 -8.31 -12.81
N ASN A 27 -15.43 -8.75 -12.04
CA ASN A 27 -15.08 -10.16 -11.86
C ASN A 27 -15.17 -10.49 -10.36
N GLU A 28 -16.21 -11.22 -9.96
CA GLU A 28 -16.49 -11.52 -8.54
C GLU A 28 -15.38 -12.36 -7.89
N ALA A 29 -14.80 -13.31 -8.63
CA ALA A 29 -13.70 -14.13 -8.12
C ALA A 29 -12.47 -13.25 -7.82
N LEU A 30 -12.12 -12.38 -8.76
CA LEU A 30 -11.05 -11.40 -8.58
C LEU A 30 -11.35 -10.43 -7.42
N ALA A 31 -12.60 -9.96 -7.30
CA ALA A 31 -13.00 -9.08 -6.21
C ALA A 31 -12.82 -9.73 -4.83
N LYS A 32 -13.15 -11.03 -4.70
CA LYS A 32 -12.92 -11.81 -3.46
C LYS A 32 -11.43 -11.96 -3.16
N GLU A 33 -10.61 -12.19 -4.18
CA GLU A 33 -9.16 -12.27 -4.01
C GLU A 33 -8.55 -10.93 -3.57
N ILE A 34 -8.91 -9.83 -4.22
CA ILE A 34 -8.48 -8.47 -3.86
C ILE A 34 -8.92 -8.14 -2.43
N TYR A 35 -10.16 -8.46 -2.08
CA TYR A 35 -10.67 -8.28 -0.72
C TYR A 35 -9.83 -9.03 0.33
N GLY A 36 -9.40 -10.27 0.01
CA GLY A 36 -8.52 -11.05 0.88
C GLY A 36 -7.15 -10.42 1.13
N ARG A 37 -6.63 -9.66 0.15
CA ARG A 37 -5.34 -8.93 0.24
C ARG A 37 -5.47 -7.57 0.93
N MET A 38 -6.68 -7.03 1.08
CA MET A 38 -6.89 -5.66 1.55
C MET A 38 -6.35 -5.39 2.96
N LYS A 39 -6.33 -6.39 3.84
CA LYS A 39 -5.72 -6.27 5.19
C LYS A 39 -4.23 -5.92 5.13
N ASP A 40 -3.51 -6.47 4.16
CA ASP A 40 -2.06 -6.30 4.03
C ASP A 40 -1.76 -4.92 3.43
N TYR A 41 -2.62 -4.46 2.52
CA TYR A 41 -2.58 -3.11 1.95
C TYR A 41 -2.82 -2.03 3.00
N VAL A 42 -3.82 -2.22 3.88
CA VAL A 42 -4.09 -1.28 4.98
C VAL A 42 -2.90 -1.20 5.93
N GLY A 43 -2.29 -2.35 6.28
CA GLY A 43 -1.09 -2.37 7.11
C GLY A 43 0.08 -1.61 6.47
N LEU A 44 0.32 -1.83 5.18
CA LEU A 44 1.36 -1.14 4.42
C LEU A 44 1.13 0.38 4.39
N MET A 45 -0.09 0.82 4.03
CA MET A 45 -0.42 2.25 3.94
C MET A 45 -0.31 2.95 5.29
N ALA A 46 -0.76 2.31 6.37
CA ALA A 46 -0.63 2.86 7.72
C ALA A 46 0.84 3.06 8.11
N PHE A 47 1.70 2.07 7.82
CA PHE A 47 3.13 2.17 8.05
C PHE A 47 3.77 3.30 7.23
N TRP A 48 3.39 3.46 5.96
CA TRP A 48 3.90 4.54 5.10
C TRP A 48 3.49 5.93 5.58
N ILE A 49 2.22 6.13 5.96
CA ILE A 49 1.74 7.40 6.53
C ILE A 49 2.56 7.75 7.77
N MET A 50 2.72 6.80 8.70
CA MET A 50 3.54 7.00 9.91
C MET A 50 4.97 7.43 9.54
N LYS A 51 5.61 6.79 8.56
CA LYS A 51 6.97 7.14 8.13
C LYS A 51 7.07 8.51 7.45
N ILE A 52 6.05 8.89 6.69
CA ILE A 52 5.96 10.22 6.07
C ILE A 52 5.80 11.29 7.15
N GLU A 53 4.92 11.06 8.13
CA GLU A 53 4.70 11.97 9.26
C GLU A 53 5.95 12.12 10.13
N GLU A 54 6.66 11.02 10.45
CA GLU A 54 7.96 11.06 11.14
C GLU A 54 8.97 11.97 10.42
N LYS A 55 9.07 11.84 9.09
CA LYS A 55 9.98 12.67 8.27
C LYS A 55 9.52 14.12 8.23
N GLN A 56 8.22 14.37 8.15
CA GLN A 56 7.67 15.73 8.14
C GLN A 56 7.97 16.43 9.46
N ILE A 57 7.76 15.78 10.60
CA ILE A 57 8.09 16.33 11.93
C ILE A 57 9.58 16.60 12.04
N ALA A 58 10.42 15.65 11.60
CA ALA A 58 11.87 15.86 11.59
C ALA A 58 12.27 17.09 10.77
N LEU A 59 11.63 17.34 9.63
CA LEU A 59 11.92 18.51 8.78
C LEU A 59 11.55 19.85 9.42
N PHE A 60 10.61 19.88 10.38
CA PHE A 60 10.21 21.09 11.10
C PHE A 60 11.05 21.39 12.35
N LEU A 61 11.94 20.47 12.76
CA LEU A 61 12.78 20.60 13.96
C LEU A 61 14.24 21.00 13.66
N PHE A 62 14.54 21.36 12.41
CA PHE A 62 15.82 21.93 11.95
C PHE A 62 15.55 23.18 11.11
#